data_AF-A0A841WR78-F1
#
_entry.id   AF-A0A841WR78-F1
#
_cell.length_a   1.000
_cell.length_b   1.000
_cell.length_c   1.000
_cell.angle_alpha   90.00
_cell.angle_beta   90.00
_cell.angle_gamma   90.00
#
_symmetry.space_group_name_H-M   'P 1'
#
loop_
_entity.id
_entity.type
_entity.pdbx_description
1 polymer ?
#
loop_
_entity_poly.entity_id
_entity_poly.type
_entity_poly.pdbx_seq_one_letter_code
_entity_poly.pdbx_strand_id
1 'polypeptide(L)' 'MPSPFPGMNPYLEDPALWPGIHGRLIVAIADSLSPQLRPKYFVAIEERID' A
#
# COMPACT_ATOMS: atom_id res chain seq x y z
N MET A 1 -12.40 -4.02 -22.72
CA MET A 1 -11.35 -3.20 -22.10
C MET A 1 -10.21 -4.13 -21.68
N PRO A 2 -8.97 -3.60 -21.58
CA PRO A 2 -7.74 -4.29 -21.15
C PRO A 2 -7.91 -5.14 -19.89
N SER A 3 -6.87 -5.89 -19.51
CA SER A 3 -6.74 -6.65 -18.25
C SER A 3 -7.70 -6.19 -17.14
N PRO A 4 -8.61 -7.06 -16.65
CA PRO A 4 -9.38 -6.80 -15.44
C PRO A 4 -8.57 -7.19 -14.19
N PHE A 5 -7.24 -7.09 -14.30
CA PHE A 5 -6.13 -7.51 -13.42
C PHE A 5 -5.57 -8.93 -13.67
N PRO A 6 -4.68 -9.08 -14.68
CA PRO A 6 -3.36 -9.69 -14.44
C PRO A 6 -2.22 -8.74 -14.87
N GLY A 7 -1.44 -8.09 -13.99
CA GLY A 7 -1.56 -7.98 -12.52
C GLY A 7 -1.58 -6.55 -11.96
N MET A 8 -0.60 -5.71 -12.28
CA MET A 8 -0.68 -4.26 -12.13
C MET A 8 -0.14 -3.56 -13.37
N ASN A 9 -0.45 -2.27 -13.46
CA ASN A 9 0.08 -1.37 -14.48
C ASN A 9 1.61 -1.56 -14.61
N PRO A 10 2.20 -1.74 -15.81
CA PRO A 10 3.64 -1.99 -15.96
C PRO A 10 4.54 -0.88 -15.38
N TYR A 11 3.97 0.31 -15.14
CA TYR A 11 4.65 1.42 -14.47
C TYR A 11 4.73 1.28 -12.94
N LEU A 12 3.84 0.49 -12.33
CA LEU A 12 3.87 0.21 -10.89
C LEU A 12 4.85 -0.93 -10.59
N GLU A 13 4.95 -1.93 -11.46
CA GLU A 13 5.78 -3.14 -11.26
C GLU A 13 7.26 -2.98 -11.66
N ASP A 14 7.70 -1.79 -12.10
CA ASP A 14 9.14 -1.57 -12.33
C ASP A 14 9.89 -1.83 -11.01
N PRO A 15 10.80 -2.81 -10.94
CA PRO A 15 11.50 -3.16 -9.71
C PRO A 15 12.26 -1.99 -9.07
N ALA A 16 12.65 -0.97 -9.86
CA ALA A 16 13.30 0.24 -9.37
C ALA A 16 12.31 1.24 -8.75
N LEU A 17 11.04 1.24 -9.17
CA LEU A 17 10.00 2.17 -8.68
C LEU A 17 9.09 1.54 -7.64
N TRP A 18 8.91 0.22 -7.70
CA TRP A 18 7.96 -0.53 -6.90
C TRP A 18 8.15 -0.35 -5.39
N PRO A 19 9.37 -0.38 -4.81
CA PRO A 19 9.56 -0.14 -3.38
C PRO A 19 9.03 1.23 -2.91
N GLY A 20 9.24 2.27 -3.72
CA GLY A 20 8.80 3.64 -3.40
C GLY A 20 7.29 3.81 -3.49
N ILE A 21 6.66 3.19 -4.49
CA ILE A 21 5.19 3.18 -4.64
C ILE A 21 4.54 2.38 -3.52
N HIS A 22 5.05 1.18 -3.27
CA HIS A 22 4.54 0.26 -2.26
C HIS A 22 4.55 0.90 -0.87
N GLY A 23 5.67 1.48 -0.45
CA GLY A 23 5.77 2.15 0.86
C GLY A 23 4.82 3.34 0.98
N ARG A 24 4.74 4.19 -0.05
CA ARG A 24 3.83 5.35 -0.04
C ARG A 24 2.35 4.93 -0.04
N LEU A 25 2.01 3.86 -0.75
CA LEU A 25 0.65 3.33 -0.80
C LEU A 25 0.22 2.78 0.57
N ILE A 26 1.09 2.04 1.24
CA ILE A 26 0.84 1.53 2.61
C ILE A 26 0.56 2.68 3.57
N VAL A 27 1.39 3.73 3.55
CA VAL A 27 1.19 4.92 4.40
C VAL A 27 -0.14 5.60 4.09
N ALA A 28 -0.45 5.81 2.81
CA ALA A 28 -1.71 6.45 2.41
C ALA A 28 -2.96 5.66 2.84
N ILE A 29 -2.89 4.33 2.79
CA ILE A 29 -3.96 3.45 3.30
C ILE A 29 -4.06 3.58 4.82
N ALA A 30 -2.94 3.57 5.54
CA ALA A 30 -2.92 3.70 6.99
C ALA A 30 -3.52 5.04 7.46
N ASP A 31 -3.18 6.14 6.80
CA ASP A 31 -3.72 7.47 7.07
C ASP A 31 -5.23 7.53 6.80
N SER A 32 -5.69 6.89 5.72
CA SER A 32 -7.11 6.82 5.36
C SER A 32 -7.94 6.00 6.37
N LEU A 33 -7.37 4.91 6.90
CA LEU A 33 -8.04 4.03 7.85
C LEU A 33 -8.02 4.57 9.29
N SER A 34 -6.97 5.28 9.68
CA SER A 34 -6.79 5.80 11.04
C SER A 34 -8.00 6.56 11.62
N PRO A 35 -8.63 7.52 10.91
CA PRO A 35 -9.80 8.23 11.44
C PRO A 35 -11.07 7.38 11.53
N GLN A 36 -11.11 6.23 10.88
CA GLN A 36 -12.27 5.32 10.87
C GLN A 36 -12.25 4.35 12.07
N LEU A 37 -11.12 4.25 12.77
CA LEU A 37 -10.96 3.35 13.90
C LEU A 37 -11.62 3.91 15.17
N ARG A 38 -12.11 3.00 16.01
CA ARG A 38 -12.52 3.34 17.38
C ARG A 38 -11.27 3.74 18.19
N PRO A 39 -11.36 4.63 19.18
CA PRO A 39 -10.19 5.18 19.91
C PRO A 39 -9.25 4.16 20.58
N LYS A 40 -9.67 2.90 20.74
CA LYS A 40 -8.86 1.81 21.30
C LYS A 40 -7.88 1.19 20.28
N TYR A 41 -8.02 1.49 18.99
CA TYR A 41 -7.25 0.86 17.93
C TYR A 41 -6.41 1.89 17.16
N PHE A 42 -5.31 1.44 16.58
CA PHE A 42 -4.49 2.21 15.67
C PHE A 42 -4.12 1.33 14.46
N VAL A 43 -3.80 1.94 13.33
CA VAL A 43 -3.32 1.23 12.14
C VAL A 43 -1.81 1.06 12.25
N ALA A 44 -1.34 -0.19 12.28
CA ALA A 44 0.09 -0.49 12.29
C ALA A 44 0.60 -0.72 10.86
N ILE A 45 1.81 -0.23 10.60
CA ILE A 45 2.57 -0.48 9.37
C ILE A 45 3.91 -1.13 9.74
N GLU A 46 3.93 -2.44 10.03
CA GLU A 46 5.20 -3.14 10.27
C GLU A 46 5.80 -3.65 8.95
N GLU A 47 7.03 -3.24 8.64
CA GLU A 47 7.95 -4.04 7.84
C GLU A 47 8.75 -4.92 8.79
N ARG A 48 8.41 -6.20 8.85
CA ARG A 48 9.26 -7.20 9.48
C ARG A 48 9.59 -8.27 8.46
N ILE A 49 10.73 -8.09 7.81
CA ILE A 49 11.43 -9.16 7.12
C ILE A 49 12.76 -9.29 7.85
N ASP A 50 12.80 -10.24 8.78
CA ASP A 50 14.06 -10.84 9.26
C ASP A 50 14.52 -11.88 8.23
#